data_AF-A0A7V9RA93-F1
#
_entry.id   AF-A0A7V9RA93-F1
#
_cell.length_a   1.000
_cell.length_b   1.000
_cell.length_c   1.000
_cell.angle_alpha   90.00
_cell.angle_beta   90.00
_cell.angle_gamma   90.00
#
_symmetry.space_group_name_H-M   'P 1'
#
loop_
_entity.id
_entity.type
_entity.pdbx_description
1 polymer ?
#
loop_
_entity_poly.entity_id
_entity_poly.type
_entity_poly.pdbx_seq_one_letter_code
_entity_poly.pdbx_strand_id
1 'polypeptide(L)' 'MASVERMTTTPEITEESLQNAVVEAAAKAGVRRYFTIPGRDPFDEIEWEIRDAYIPGKDKPVFEQKG' A
#
# COMPACT_ATOMS: atom_id res chain seq x y z
N MET A 1 -26.01 -20.05 -0.11
CA MET A 1 -25.53 -19.06 0.89
C MET A 1 -24.44 -19.74 1.69
N ALA A 2 -23.16 -19.41 1.45
CA ALA A 2 -22.06 -19.97 2.24
C ALA A 2 -22.01 -19.23 3.59
N SER A 3 -22.28 -19.94 4.68
CA SER A 3 -22.09 -19.42 6.04
C SER A 3 -20.61 -19.53 6.38
N VAL A 4 -19.91 -18.41 6.45
CA VAL A 4 -18.55 -18.35 7.00
C VAL A 4 -18.68 -18.43 8.52
N GLU A 5 -18.11 -19.49 9.12
CA GLU A 5 -18.00 -19.62 10.57
C GLU A 5 -17.17 -18.45 11.12
N ARG A 6 -17.75 -17.70 12.07
CA ARG A 6 -17.04 -16.61 12.73
C ARG A 6 -16.08 -17.22 13.75
N MET A 7 -14.80 -16.92 13.64
CA MET A 7 -13.82 -17.24 14.68
C MET A 7 -14.20 -16.53 16.00
N THR A 8 -14.45 -17.32 17.04
CA THR A 8 -14.78 -16.89 18.41
C THR A 8 -13.56 -16.67 19.30
N THR A 9 -12.35 -16.88 18.78
CA THR A 9 -11.08 -16.70 19.48
C THR A 9 -10.32 -15.52 18.89
N THR A 10 -9.87 -14.61 19.76
CA THR A 10 -8.95 -13.54 19.39
C THR A 10 -7.61 -14.16 19.00
N PRO A 11 -7.11 -13.94 17.77
CA PRO A 11 -5.81 -14.46 17.37
C PRO A 11 -4.70 -13.75 18.17
N GLU A 12 -3.82 -14.52 18.78
CA GLU A 12 -2.61 -14.01 19.43
C GLU A 12 -1.60 -13.66 18.34
N ILE A 13 -1.37 -12.37 18.11
CA ILE A 13 -0.43 -11.89 17.09
C ILE A 13 0.94 -11.72 17.76
N THR A 14 1.87 -12.63 17.46
CA THR A 14 3.26 -12.54 17.95
C THR A 14 4.04 -11.52 17.11
N GLU A 15 5.05 -10.86 17.70
CA GLU A 15 5.88 -9.88 16.98
C GLU A 15 6.57 -10.46 15.73
N GLU A 16 6.92 -11.76 15.78
CA GLU A 16 7.48 -12.50 14.65
C GLU A 16 6.52 -12.57 13.46
N SER A 17 5.21 -12.67 13.72
CA SER A 17 4.17 -12.72 12.67
C SER A 17 3.93 -11.38 11.97
N LEU A 18 4.48 -10.28 12.49
CA LEU A 18 4.36 -8.94 11.91
C LEU A 18 5.49 -8.61 10.93
N GLN A 19 6.44 -9.54 10.72
CA GLN A 19 7.52 -9.33 9.79
C GLN A 19 7.05 -9.48 8.34
N ASN A 20 7.43 -8.53 7.50
CA ASN A 20 7.21 -8.63 6.07
C ASN A 20 8.17 -9.69 5.49
N ALA A 21 7.66 -10.90 5.29
CA ALA A 21 8.40 -12.01 4.74
C ALA A 21 7.82 -12.44 3.39
N VAL A 22 8.70 -12.78 2.44
CA VAL A 22 8.29 -13.39 1.18
C VAL A 22 7.90 -14.84 1.44
N VAL A 23 6.60 -15.13 1.45
CA VAL A 23 6.08 -16.48 1.70
C VAL A 23 6.39 -17.44 0.56
N GLU A 24 6.36 -16.97 -0.70
CA GLU A 24 6.66 -17.79 -1.88
C GLU A 24 7.31 -16.94 -2.99
N ALA A 25 8.63 -17.09 -3.18
CA ALA A 25 9.37 -16.30 -4.17
C ALA A 25 9.00 -16.62 -5.64
N ALA A 26 8.53 -17.85 -5.88
CA ALA A 26 8.10 -18.29 -7.20
C ALA A 26 6.69 -17.78 -7.57
N ALA A 27 5.88 -17.40 -6.58
CA ALA A 27 4.52 -16.93 -6.81
C ALA A 27 4.53 -15.69 -7.72
N LYS A 28 3.76 -15.76 -8.80
CA LYS A 28 3.57 -14.65 -9.74
C LYS A 28 2.12 -14.22 -9.71
N ALA A 29 1.89 -12.91 -9.57
CA ALA A 29 0.57 -12.35 -9.77
C ALA A 29 0.32 -12.19 -11.29
N GLY A 30 -0.67 -12.91 -11.83
CA GLY A 30 -1.07 -12.86 -13.24
C GLY A 30 -1.77 -11.57 -13.66
N VAL A 31 -1.35 -10.42 -13.10
CA VAL A 31 -1.95 -9.12 -13.39
C VAL A 31 -1.57 -8.74 -14.82
N ARG A 32 -2.57 -8.65 -15.70
CA ARG A 32 -2.37 -8.23 -17.08
C ARG A 32 -2.00 -6.75 -17.09
N ARG A 33 -0.78 -6.45 -17.54
CA ARG A 33 -0.27 -5.08 -17.65
C ARG A 33 -0.61 -4.53 -19.03
N TYR A 34 -1.36 -3.44 -19.07
CA TYR A 34 -1.77 -2.80 -20.33
C TYR A 34 -0.86 -1.63 -20.73
N PHE A 35 -0.05 -1.11 -19.81
CA PHE A 35 0.69 0.14 -19.97
C PHE A 35 2.15 0.03 -19.50
N THR A 36 2.82 -1.10 -19.71
CA THR A 36 4.21 -1.25 -19.25
C THR A 36 5.11 -1.71 -20.40
N ILE A 37 6.06 -0.88 -20.78
CA ILE A 37 7.13 -1.24 -21.70
C ILE A 37 8.14 -2.13 -20.95
N PRO A 38 8.61 -3.26 -21.52
CA PRO A 38 9.61 -4.10 -20.88
C PRO A 38 10.87 -3.31 -20.50
N GLY A 39 11.33 -3.45 -19.26
CA GLY A 39 12.54 -2.79 -18.76
C GLY A 39 12.37 -1.32 -18.36
N ARG A 40 11.14 -0.78 -18.37
CA ARG A 40 10.84 0.58 -17.91
C ARG A 40 9.87 0.51 -16.72
N ASP A 41 10.16 1.32 -15.69
CA ASP A 41 9.26 1.41 -14.54
C ASP A 41 7.99 2.19 -14.94
N PRO A 42 6.78 1.72 -14.62
CA PRO A 42 5.55 2.42 -14.97
C PRO A 42 5.45 3.83 -14.38
N PHE A 43 6.08 4.08 -13.22
CA PHE A 43 6.07 5.38 -12.56
C PHE A 43 6.96 6.41 -13.28
N ASP A 44 7.94 5.96 -14.09
CA ASP A 44 8.78 6.83 -14.93
C ASP A 44 8.06 7.34 -16.18
N GLU A 45 6.93 6.72 -16.56
CA GLU A 45 6.16 7.09 -17.76
C GLU A 45 5.06 8.11 -17.49
N ILE A 46 4.79 8.42 -16.21
CA ILE A 46 3.74 9.35 -15.80
C ILE A 46 4.39 10.66 -15.38
N GLU A 47 3.82 11.78 -15.86
CA GLU A 47 4.20 13.09 -15.35
C GLU A 47 3.58 13.30 -13.96
N TRP A 48 4.43 13.51 -12.96
CA TRP A 48 4.03 13.74 -11.59
C TRP A 48 3.97 15.24 -11.29
N GLU A 49 2.86 15.67 -10.71
CA GLU A 49 2.78 17.00 -10.12
C GLU A 49 3.11 16.91 -8.63
N ILE A 50 4.18 17.58 -8.23
CA ILE A 50 4.53 17.76 -6.83
C ILE A 50 3.63 18.86 -6.26
N ARG A 51 2.95 18.57 -5.16
CA ARG A 51 2.08 19.53 -4.48
C ARG A 51 2.41 19.61 -3.01
N ASP A 52 2.34 20.84 -2.50
CA ASP A 52 2.28 21.07 -1.07
C ASP A 52 0.95 20.57 -0.52
N ALA A 53 0.99 19.93 0.64
CA ALA A 53 -0.18 19.56 1.41
C ALA A 53 -0.24 20.41 2.67
N TYR A 54 -1.30 21.22 2.78
CA TYR A 54 -1.47 22.18 3.86
C TYR A 54 -2.87 22.06 4.47
N ILE A 55 -2.92 21.80 5.78
CA ILE A 55 -4.17 21.75 6.54
C ILE A 55 -4.13 22.87 7.59
N PRO A 56 -4.95 23.92 7.44
CA PRO A 56 -4.96 25.05 8.36
C PRO A 56 -5.51 24.64 9.74
N GLY A 57 -4.98 25.27 10.79
CA GLY A 57 -5.50 25.23 12.15
C GLY A 57 -5.79 26.63 12.68
N LYS A 58 -6.27 26.71 13.93
CA LYS A 58 -6.66 27.99 14.55
C LYS A 58 -5.50 28.97 14.69
N ASP A 59 -4.39 28.52 15.28
CA ASP A 59 -3.22 29.36 15.55
C ASP A 59 -2.03 29.05 14.61
N LYS A 60 -1.93 27.81 14.15
CA LYS A 60 -0.90 27.31 13.22
C LYS A 60 -1.43 26.12 12.42
N PRO A 61 -0.78 25.73 11.30
CA PRO A 61 -1.19 24.57 10.53
C PRO A 61 -1.19 23.32 11.42
N VAL A 62 -2.22 22.49 11.29
CA VAL A 62 -2.24 21.17 11.95
C VAL A 62 -1.46 20.14 11.14
N PHE A 63 -1.25 20.41 9.85
CA PHE A 63 -0.41 19.61 8.97
C PHE A 63 0.18 20.50 7.87
N GLU A 64 1.46 20.30 7.59
CA GLU A 64 2.17 20.90 6.47
C GLU A 64 3.19 19.90 5.95
N GLN A 65 3.15 19.62 4.66
CA GLN A 65 4.14 18.85 3.95
C GLN A 65 4.46 19.59 2.66
N LYS A 66 5.74 19.90 2.48
CA LYS A 66 6.25 20.49 1.23
C LYS A 66 6.67 19.36 0.31
N GLY A 67 6.30 19.51 -0.95
CA GLY A 67 6.61 18.54 -1.98
C GLY A 67 8.07 18.52 -2.40
#